data_AF-A0A480BW86-F1
#
_entry.id   AF-A0A480BW86-F1
#
_cell.length_a   1.000
_cell.length_b   1.000
_cell.length_c   1.000
_cell.angle_alpha   90.00
_cell.angle_beta   90.00
_cell.angle_gamma   90.00
#
_symmetry.space_group_name_H-M   'P 1'
#
loop_
_entity.id
_entity.type
_entity.pdbx_description
1 polymer ?
#
loop_
_entity_poly.entity_id
_entity_poly.type
_entity_poly.pdbx_seq_one_letter_code
_entity_poly.pdbx_strand_id
1 'polypeptide(L)' 'VFVGDLVSCYGRVVRVGRTSLTLHLEAIAERASDPGLLVKVTEATATFVAVDDQRRPRPVPPEAISPA' A
#
# COMPACT_ATOMS: atom_id res chain seq x y z
N VAL A 1 -13.97 10.63 -2.84
CA VAL A 1 -14.40 9.74 -1.73
C VAL A 1 -15.51 10.44 -0.99
N PHE A 2 -16.61 9.75 -0.68
CA PHE A 2 -17.73 10.33 0.07
C PHE A 2 -17.88 9.66 1.44
N VAL A 3 -18.60 10.33 2.34
CA VAL A 3 -18.92 9.76 3.65
C VAL A 3 -19.80 8.52 3.46
N GLY A 4 -19.42 7.43 4.13
CA GLY A 4 -20.11 6.15 4.03
C GLY A 4 -19.50 5.17 3.03
N ASP A 5 -18.65 5.63 2.09
CA ASP A 5 -17.96 4.73 1.15
C ASP A 5 -17.08 3.72 1.93
N LEU A 6 -17.13 2.45 1.54
CA LEU A 6 -16.12 1.48 1.96
C LEU A 6 -14.89 1.68 1.07
N VAL A 7 -13.75 2.00 1.69
CA VAL A 7 -12.49 2.21 0.96
C VAL A 7 -11.55 1.05 1.22
N SER A 8 -11.23 0.32 0.16
CA SER A 8 -10.25 -0.77 0.16
C SER A 8 -8.94 -0.29 -0.45
N CYS A 9 -7.85 -0.45 0.29
CA CYS A 9 -6.49 -0.12 -0.17
C CYS A 9 -5.73 -1.41 -0.45
N TYR A 10 -5.30 -1.60 -1.70
CA TYR A 10 -4.52 -2.74 -2.14
C TYR A 10 -3.08 -2.30 -2.41
N GLY A 11 -2.13 -3.06 -1.87
CA GLY A 11 -0.72 -2.79 -2.06
C GLY A 11 0.02 -4.03 -2.54
N ARG A 12 0.92 -3.84 -3.51
CA ARG A 12 1.88 -4.88 -3.93
C ARG A 12 3.29 -4.33 -3.91
N VAL A 13 4.22 -5.13 -3.37
CA VAL A 13 5.66 -4.81 -3.41
C VAL A 13 6.14 -5.02 -4.85
N VAL A 14 6.64 -3.96 -5.46
CA VAL A 14 7.18 -4.01 -6.84
C VAL A 14 8.71 -4.03 -6.87
N ARG A 15 9.37 -3.62 -5.79
CA ARG A 15 10.83 -3.67 -5.65
C ARG A 15 11.24 -3.74 -4.19
N VAL A 16 12.26 -4.53 -3.89
CA VAL A 16 12.94 -4.55 -2.58
C VAL A 16 14.39 -4.12 -2.78
N GLY A 17 14.81 -3.09 -2.06
CA GLY A 17 16.20 -2.68 -1.91
C GLY A 17 16.80 -3.20 -0.60
N ARG A 18 18.04 -2.82 -0.28
CA ARG A 18 18.66 -3.27 0.98
C ARG A 18 17.88 -2.79 2.20
N THR A 19 17.53 -1.50 2.24
CA THR A 19 16.87 -0.84 3.37
C THR A 19 15.50 -0.26 3.01
N SER A 20 14.98 -0.55 1.81
CA SER A 20 13.78 0.07 1.28
C SER A 20 12.90 -0.91 0.51
N LEU A 21 11.63 -0.56 0.37
CA LEU A 21 10.66 -1.27 -0.45
C LEU A 21 9.83 -0.25 -1.24
N THR A 22 9.55 -0.58 -2.50
CA THR A 22 8.65 0.20 -3.34
C THR A 22 7.32 -0.53 -3.43
N LEU A 23 6.24 0.15 -3.04
CA LEU A 23 4.86 -0.33 -3.09
C LEU A 23 4.12 0.37 -4.21
N HIS A 24 3.42 -0.42 -5.03
CA HIS A 24 2.33 0.08 -5.86
C HIS A 24 1.04 -0.04 -5.06
N LEU A 25 0.30 1.06 -4.97
CA LEU A 25 -0.90 1.19 -4.14
C LEU A 25 -2.09 1.63 -5.00
N GLU A 26 -3.22 1.00 -4.76
CA GLU A 26 -4.50 1.35 -5.38
C GLU A 26 -5.56 1.48 -4.29
N ALA A 27 -6.32 2.57 -4.30
CA ALA A 27 -7.47 2.76 -3.42
C ALA A 27 -8.75 2.67 -4.24
N ILE A 28 -9.63 1.75 -3.85
CA ILE A 28 -10.94 1.50 -4.46
C ILE A 28 -12.01 1.88 -3.46
N ALA A 29 -12.95 2.72 -3.86
CA ALA A 29 -14.14 3.05 -3.07
C ALA A 29 -15.34 2.27 -3.60
N GLU A 30 -16.03 1.54 -2.75
CA GLU A 30 -17.37 1.03 -2.98
C GLU A 30 -18.40 2.06 -2.49
N ARG A 31 -19.34 2.44 -3.36
CA ARG A 31 -20.30 3.50 -3.05
C ARG A 31 -21.37 3.00 -2.10
N ALA A 32 -21.57 3.70 -0.98
CA ALA A 32 -22.68 3.40 -0.07
C ALA A 32 -24.06 3.62 -0.71
N SER A 33 -24.16 4.58 -1.63
CA SER A 33 -25.41 4.90 -2.33
C SER A 33 -25.76 3.90 -3.43
N ASP A 34 -24.80 3.10 -3.88
CA ASP A 34 -24.95 2.15 -4.99
C ASP A 34 -24.08 0.91 -4.72
N PRO A 35 -24.58 -0.04 -3.90
CA PRO A 35 -23.82 -1.21 -3.48
C PRO A 35 -23.28 -2.01 -4.68
N GLY A 36 -22.01 -2.39 -4.63
CA GLY A 36 -21.30 -3.06 -5.73
C GLY A 36 -20.67 -2.14 -6.76
N LEU A 37 -20.96 -0.82 -6.76
CA LEU A 37 -20.25 0.13 -7.62
C LEU A 37 -18.85 0.42 -7.07
N LEU A 38 -17.84 -0.15 -7.72
CA LEU A 38 -16.43 0.04 -7.38
C LEU A 38 -15.79 1.13 -8.25
N VAL A 39 -15.14 2.10 -7.60
CA VAL A 39 -14.45 3.21 -8.29
C VAL A 39 -13.02 3.30 -7.76
N LYS A 40 -12.02 3.19 -8.66
CA LYS A 40 -10.63 3.52 -8.29
C LYS A 40 -10.51 5.02 -8.05
N VAL A 41 -10.20 5.41 -6.82
CA VAL A 41 -10.13 6.82 -6.42
C VAL A 41 -8.72 7.36 -6.39
N THR A 42 -7.70 6.51 -6.24
CA THR A 42 -6.30 6.91 -6.20
C THR A 42 -5.39 5.76 -6.61
N GLU A 43 -4.27 6.08 -7.24
CA GLU A 43 -3.19 5.17 -7.57
C GLU A 43 -1.86 5.87 -7.31
N ALA A 44 -0.90 5.17 -6.71
CA ALA A 44 0.41 5.73 -6.41
C ALA A 44 1.49 4.65 -6.34
N THR A 45 2.72 5.05 -6.66
CA THR A 45 3.92 4.28 -6.33
C THR A 45 4.68 5.03 -5.23
N ALA A 46 4.93 4.36 -4.10
CA ALA A 46 5.58 4.94 -2.94
C ALA A 46 6.79 4.12 -2.53
N THR A 47 7.86 4.79 -2.11
CA THR A 47 9.05 4.14 -1.56
C THR A 47 9.09 4.32 -0.05
N PHE A 48 9.18 3.20 0.67
CA PHE A 48 9.30 3.14 2.12
C PHE A 48 10.73 2.72 2.50
N VAL A 49 11.20 3.19 3.65
CA VAL A 49 12.53 2.87 4.19
C VAL A 49 12.35 2.22 5.55
N ALA A 50 12.96 1.05 5.75
CA ALA A 50 13.00 0.40 7.04
C ALA A 50 14.00 1.13 7.95
N VAL A 51 13.55 1.54 9.13
CA VAL A 51 14.37 2.24 10.13
C VAL A 51 14.42 1.48 11.46
N ASP A 52 15.50 1.65 12.21
CA ASP A 52 15.65 1.18 13.59
C ASP A 52 15.11 2.21 14.61
N ASP A 53 15.19 1.89 15.91
CA ASP A 53 14.72 2.77 17.00
C ASP A 53 15.49 4.10 17.07
N GLN A 54 16.68 4.16 16.47
CA GLN A 54 17.49 5.37 16.36
C GLN A 54 17.24 6.13 15.05
N ARG A 55 16.21 5.75 14.28
CA ARG A 55 15.84 6.30 12.97
C ARG A 55 16.90 6.10 11.88
N ARG A 56 17.78 5.11 12.02
CA ARG A 56 18.80 4.78 11.01
C ARG A 56 18.26 3.69 10.06
N PRO A 57 18.58 3.75 8.76
CA PRO A 57 18.16 2.71 7.82
C PRO A 57 18.70 1.33 8.21
N ARG A 58 17.82 0.33 8.21
CA ARG A 58 18.18 -1.07 8.50
C ARG A 58 17.76 -1.99 7.36
N PRO A 59 18.36 -3.18 7.22
CA PRO A 59 17.93 -4.15 6.22
C PRO A 59 16.45 -4.53 6.35
N VAL A 60 15.79 -4.69 5.21
CA VAL A 60 14.41 -5.24 5.15
C VAL A 60 14.47 -6.75 5.44
N PRO A 61 13.57 -7.31 6.28
CA PRO A 61 13.55 -8.75 6.55
C PRO A 61 13.24 -9.59 5.30
N PRO A 62 13.85 -10.78 5.13
CA PRO A 62 13.60 -11.65 3.98
C PRO A 62 12.16 -12.17 3.87
N GLU A 63 11.48 -12.34 5.00
CA GLU A 63 10.10 -12.87 5.08
C GLU A 63 9.05 -11.86 4.57
N ALA A 64 9.40 -10.58 4.43
CA ALA A 64 8.54 -9.57 3.80
C ALA A 64 8.37 -9.75 2.28
N ILE A 65 8.98 -10.81 1.70
CA ILE A 65 9.02 -11.12 0.27
C ILE A 65 8.13 -12.33 -0.06
N SER A 66 7.09 -12.60 0.71
CA SER A 66 6.12 -13.65 0.34
C SER A 66 5.06 -13.06 -0.59
N PRO A 67 5.00 -13.47 -1.88
CA PRO A 67 3.84 -13.15 -2.70
C PRO A 67 2.66 -13.99 -2.17
N ALA A 68 1.54 -13.32 -1.90
CA ALA A 68 0.27 -14.00 -1.78
C ALA A 68 -0.09 -14.71 -3.10
#